data_AF-A0A356PFF1-F1
#
_entry.id   AF-A0A356PFF1-F1
#
_cell.length_a   1.000
_cell.length_b   1.000
_cell.length_c   1.000
_cell.angle_alpha   90.00
_cell.angle_beta   90.00
_cell.angle_gamma   90.00
#
_symmetry.space_group_name_H-M   'P 1'
#
loop_
_entity.id
_entity.type
_entity.pdbx_description
1 polymer ?
#
loop_
_entity_poly.entity_id
_entity_poly.type
_entity_poly.pdbx_seq_one_letter_code
_entity_poly.pdbx_strand_id
1 'polypeptide(L)'
;MEDKEELRKTLLALLGEEQNGRTGKKFFFPENVEKGYNIIQGLSLTDMARFIVPSVLLATMIMFMPPYISLVFWIVKSVFVCLILSTGFILAILRPIKSRNNIKCMDYLKMRYSFLSKQRMYYIRPKDRGGI
;
A
#
# COMPACT_ATOMS: atom_id res chain seq x y z
N MET A 1 -0.62 -52.15 -32.31
CA MET A 1 0.68 -51.44 -32.23
C MET A 1 0.55 -50.17 -31.41
N GLU A 2 -0.62 -49.54 -31.40
CA GLU A 2 -1.02 -48.35 -30.64
C GLU A 2 -0.79 -48.45 -29.11
N ASP A 3 -1.18 -49.55 -28.48
CA ASP A 3 -1.01 -49.76 -27.02
C ASP A 3 0.43 -49.64 -26.50
N LYS A 4 1.41 -50.07 -27.30
CA LYS A 4 2.82 -50.07 -26.86
C LYS A 4 3.41 -48.66 -26.86
N GLU A 5 2.95 -47.79 -27.75
CA GLU A 5 3.39 -46.39 -27.81
C GLU A 5 2.77 -45.57 -26.68
N GLU A 6 1.51 -45.86 -26.33
CA GLU A 6 0.81 -45.20 -25.24
C GLU A 6 1.36 -45.62 -23.86
N LEU A 7 1.67 -46.90 -23.69
CA LEU A 7 2.39 -47.41 -22.52
C LEU A 7 3.79 -46.79 -22.39
N ARG A 8 4.50 -46.62 -23.51
CA ARG A 8 5.81 -45.98 -23.49
C ARG A 8 5.72 -44.51 -23.11
N LYS A 9 4.71 -43.77 -23.60
CA LYS A 9 4.45 -42.37 -23.23
C LYS A 9 4.08 -42.21 -21.76
N THR A 10 3.24 -43.09 -21.22
CA THR A 10 2.83 -43.06 -19.80
C THR A 10 3.98 -43.43 -18.86
N LEU A 11 4.80 -44.42 -19.23
CA LEU A 11 6.01 -44.76 -18.48
C LEU A 11 7.04 -43.64 -18.53
N LEU A 12 7.23 -42.97 -19.67
CA LEU A 12 8.10 -41.79 -19.78
C LEU A 12 7.60 -40.60 -18.94
N ALA A 13 6.28 -40.39 -18.89
CA ALA A 13 5.68 -39.38 -18.02
C ALA A 13 5.84 -39.71 -16.53
N LEU A 14 5.72 -40.98 -16.14
CA LEU A 14 5.92 -41.44 -14.76
C LEU A 14 7.39 -41.43 -14.33
N LEU A 15 8.32 -41.68 -15.26
CA LEU A 15 9.77 -41.60 -15.02
C LEU A 15 10.29 -40.16 -14.93
N GLY A 16 9.43 -39.15 -15.08
CA GLY A 16 9.78 -37.75 -14.85
C GLY A 16 10.74 -37.16 -15.90
N GLU A 17 10.98 -37.85 -17.01
CA GLU A 17 11.65 -37.29 -18.18
C GLU A 17 10.65 -36.46 -19.01
N GLU A 18 10.09 -35.45 -18.37
CA GLU A 18 9.52 -34.29 -19.05
C GLU A 18 10.65 -33.65 -19.88
N GLN A 19 10.44 -33.65 -21.20
CA GLN A 19 11.34 -33.12 -22.22
C GLN A 19 12.09 -31.87 -21.74
N ASN A 20 13.42 -31.95 -21.77
CA ASN A 20 14.41 -30.87 -21.70
C ASN A 20 13.85 -29.45 -21.81
N GLY A 21 13.36 -28.96 -20.68
CA GLY A 21 12.88 -27.60 -20.49
C GLY A 21 13.03 -27.24 -19.03
N ARG A 22 14.22 -27.49 -18.45
CA ARG A 22 14.58 -27.11 -17.09
C ARG A 22 14.49 -25.58 -16.96
N THR A 23 13.27 -25.10 -16.76
CA THR A 23 13.01 -23.79 -16.20
C THR A 23 13.51 -23.88 -14.77
N GLY A 24 14.79 -23.53 -14.57
CA GLY A 24 15.36 -23.38 -13.25
C GLY A 24 14.40 -22.56 -12.38
N LYS A 25 14.29 -22.90 -11.10
CA LYS A 25 13.34 -22.30 -10.14
C LYS A 25 13.27 -20.79 -10.39
N LYS A 26 12.19 -20.33 -11.04
CA LYS A 26 12.00 -18.91 -11.30
C LYS A 26 11.82 -18.26 -9.94
N PHE A 27 12.75 -17.39 -9.58
CA PHE A 27 12.66 -16.66 -8.33
C PHE A 27 11.45 -15.72 -8.44
N PHE A 28 10.34 -16.13 -7.82
CA PHE A 28 9.14 -15.30 -7.74
C PHE A 28 9.29 -14.43 -6.52
N PHE A 29 9.50 -13.13 -6.72
CA PHE A 29 9.35 -12.17 -5.64
C PHE A 29 7.85 -12.00 -5.40
N PRO A 30 7.34 -12.32 -4.20
CA PRO A 30 5.95 -12.03 -3.87
C PRO A 30 5.70 -10.53 -4.04
N GLU A 31 4.78 -10.19 -4.94
CA GLU A 31 4.27 -8.83 -5.03
C GLU A 31 3.49 -8.52 -3.75
N ASN A 32 3.81 -7.41 -3.09
CA ASN A 32 3.20 -6.93 -1.84
C ASN A 32 3.60 -7.67 -0.55
N VAL A 33 4.90 -7.74 -0.24
CA VAL A 33 5.35 -7.98 1.14
C VAL A 33 5.13 -6.71 1.97
N GLU A 34 3.88 -6.47 2.39
CA GLU A 34 3.56 -5.42 3.37
C GLU A 34 3.89 -5.93 4.78
N LYS A 35 4.61 -5.11 5.57
CA LYS A 35 4.94 -5.43 6.98
C LYS A 35 3.70 -5.43 7.90
N GLY A 36 2.61 -4.80 7.47
CA GLY A 36 1.42 -4.55 8.29
C GLY A 36 0.44 -5.71 8.30
N TYR A 37 -0.22 -5.93 9.44
CA TYR A 37 -1.38 -6.80 9.53
C TYR A 37 -2.53 -6.19 8.72
N ASN A 38 -2.80 -6.73 7.54
CA ASN A 38 -3.91 -6.33 6.69
C ASN A 38 -5.18 -7.02 7.16
N ILE A 39 -6.12 -6.25 7.71
CA ILE A 39 -7.43 -6.78 8.12
C ILE A 39 -8.34 -6.89 6.90
N ILE A 40 -8.21 -5.94 5.97
CA ILE A 40 -8.90 -5.88 4.68
C ILE A 40 -7.85 -5.56 3.62
N GLN A 41 -8.06 -6.00 2.38
CA GLN A 41 -7.15 -5.70 1.27
C GLN A 41 -6.92 -4.19 1.16
N GLY A 42 -5.69 -3.73 1.45
CA GLY A 42 -5.32 -2.32 1.43
C GLY A 42 -5.56 -1.52 2.72
N LEU A 43 -6.13 -2.12 3.78
CA LEU A 43 -6.30 -1.49 5.08
C LEU A 43 -5.53 -2.27 6.17
N SER A 44 -4.41 -1.72 6.60
CA SER A 44 -3.66 -2.27 7.72
C SER A 44 -4.28 -1.82 9.05
N LEU A 45 -4.28 -2.69 10.05
CA LEU A 45 -4.70 -2.35 11.42
C LEU A 45 -3.95 -1.11 11.93
N THR A 46 -2.66 -0.99 11.59
CA THR A 46 -1.83 0.15 11.98
C THR A 46 -2.30 1.45 11.34
N ASP A 47 -2.80 1.41 10.10
CA ASP A 47 -3.33 2.61 9.43
C ASP A 47 -4.69 3.01 10.01
N MET A 48 -5.52 2.02 10.34
CA MET A 48 -6.78 2.24 11.03
C MET A 48 -6.55 2.94 12.37
N ALA A 49 -5.62 2.43 13.17
CA ALA A 49 -5.25 3.03 14.45
C ALA A 49 -4.62 4.43 14.28
N ARG A 50 -3.87 4.67 13.20
CA ARG A 50 -3.16 5.93 12.99
C ARG A 50 -4.04 7.05 12.45
N PHE A 51 -5.04 6.74 11.62
CA PHE A 51 -5.84 7.77 10.93
C PHE A 51 -7.30 7.78 11.40
N ILE A 52 -7.92 6.62 11.61
CA ILE A 52 -9.34 6.56 11.98
C ILE A 52 -9.53 6.91 13.46
N VAL A 53 -8.70 6.36 14.36
CA VAL A 53 -8.84 6.59 15.81
C VAL A 53 -8.72 8.07 16.18
N PRO A 54 -7.69 8.83 15.72
CA PRO A 54 -7.60 10.25 16.03
C PRO A 54 -8.74 11.06 15.42
N SER A 55 -9.21 10.71 14.21
CA SER A 55 -10.36 11.38 13.59
C SER A 55 -11.65 11.19 14.39
N VAL A 56 -11.91 9.98 14.89
CA VAL A 56 -13.07 9.69 15.76
C VAL A 56 -12.94 10.45 17.08
N LEU A 57 -11.75 10.49 17.66
CA LEU A 57 -11.51 11.22 18.91
C LEU A 57 -11.70 12.74 18.73
N LEU A 58 -11.22 13.32 17.63
CA LEU A 58 -11.44 14.74 17.31
C LEU A 58 -12.91 15.05 17.02
N ALA A 59 -13.59 14.18 16.27
CA ALA A 59 -15.01 14.34 15.96
C ALA A 59 -15.87 14.30 17.23
N THR A 60 -15.58 13.37 18.15
CA THR A 60 -16.29 13.29 19.44
C THR A 60 -16.02 14.53 20.29
N MET A 61 -14.77 15.01 20.37
CA MET A 61 -14.46 16.28 21.06
C MET A 61 -15.25 17.47 20.53
N ILE A 62 -15.41 17.60 19.21
CA ILE A 62 -16.21 18.67 18.60
C ILE A 62 -17.69 18.54 18.94
N MET A 63 -18.20 17.31 18.98
CA MET A 63 -19.58 17.05 19.34
C MET A 63 -19.87 17.43 20.81
N PHE A 64 -18.93 17.18 21.72
CA PHE A 64 -18.99 17.55 23.14
C PHE A 64 -18.60 19.01 23.46
N MET A 65 -18.33 19.83 22.45
CA MET A 65 -18.05 21.24 22.66
C MET A 65 -19.36 22.02 22.77
N PRO A 66 -19.67 22.76 23.85
CA PRO A 66 -20.83 23.65 23.87
C PRO A 66 -20.68 24.79 22.84
N PRO A 67 -21.77 25.44 22.37
CA PRO A 67 -23.16 25.35 22.83
C PRO A 67 -24.01 24.27 22.13
N TYR A 68 -25.02 23.75 22.85
CA TYR A 68 -25.95 22.71 22.36
C TYR A 68 -27.35 23.22 22.02
N ILE A 69 -27.58 24.52 22.20
CA ILE A 69 -28.92 25.10 22.32
C ILE A 69 -29.56 25.36 20.95
N SER A 70 -28.76 25.64 19.92
CA SER A 70 -29.28 26.02 18.60
C SER A 70 -29.07 24.92 17.56
N LEU A 71 -30.11 24.64 16.78
CA LEU A 71 -30.12 23.68 15.67
C LEU A 71 -29.05 24.04 14.62
N VAL A 72 -28.83 25.34 14.37
CA VAL A 72 -27.80 25.82 13.44
C VAL A 72 -26.41 25.35 13.88
N PHE A 73 -26.10 25.42 15.18
CA PHE A 73 -24.81 24.97 15.70
C PHE A 73 -24.64 23.44 15.55
N TRP A 74 -25.71 22.66 15.69
CA TRP A 74 -25.69 21.22 15.45
C TRP A 74 -25.42 20.88 13.99
N ILE A 75 -26.04 21.60 13.04
CA ILE A 75 -25.78 21.42 11.61
C ILE A 75 -24.30 21.72 11.31
N VAL A 76 -23.79 22.85 11.80
CA VAL A 76 -22.40 23.25 11.57
C VAL A 76 -21.43 22.21 12.14
N LYS A 77 -21.64 21.75 13.38
CA LYS A 77 -20.82 20.69 13.99
C LYS A 77 -20.87 19.39 13.19
N SER A 78 -22.05 18.98 12.74
CA SER A 78 -22.23 17.79 11.91
C SER A 78 -21.38 17.86 10.64
N VAL A 79 -21.37 19.01 9.96
CA VAL A 79 -20.53 19.22 8.77
C VAL A 79 -19.05 19.02 9.11
N PHE A 80 -18.55 19.62 10.20
CA PHE A 80 -17.15 19.44 10.63
C PHE A 80 -16.82 17.99 10.99
N VAL A 81 -17.71 17.31 11.72
CA VAL A 81 -17.56 15.90 12.07
C VAL A 81 -17.46 15.04 10.81
N CYS A 82 -18.36 15.24 9.85
CA CYS A 82 -18.34 14.53 8.57
C CYS A 82 -17.03 14.77 7.79
N LEU A 83 -16.54 16.01 7.75
CA LEU A 83 -15.28 16.35 7.08
C LEU A 83 -14.08 15.67 7.75
N ILE A 84 -14.02 15.64 9.08
CA ILE A 84 -12.90 15.05 9.83
C ILE A 84 -12.87 13.53 9.67
N LEU A 85 -14.04 12.89 9.78
CA LEU A 85 -14.16 11.44 9.59
C LEU A 85 -13.86 11.03 8.15
N SER A 86 -14.43 11.74 7.17
CA SER A 86 -14.17 11.51 5.75
C SER A 86 -12.68 11.66 5.43
N THR A 87 -12.04 12.72 5.92
CA THR A 87 -10.60 12.94 5.71
C THR A 87 -9.77 11.80 6.30
N GLY A 88 -10.04 11.39 7.55
CA GLY A 88 -9.33 10.28 8.19
C GLY A 88 -9.46 8.97 7.41
N PHE A 89 -10.67 8.70 6.91
CA PHE A 89 -10.96 7.50 6.12
C PHE A 89 -10.27 7.53 4.75
N ILE A 90 -10.34 8.66 4.03
CA ILE A 90 -9.66 8.85 2.75
C ILE A 90 -8.16 8.66 2.93
N LEU A 91 -7.53 9.24 3.95
CA LEU A 91 -6.10 9.09 4.17
C LEU A 91 -5.67 7.65 4.49
N ALA A 92 -6.54 6.88 5.15
CA ALA A 92 -6.29 5.48 5.46
C ALA A 92 -6.34 4.57 4.22
N ILE A 93 -7.24 4.86 3.27
CA ILE A 93 -7.51 3.98 2.11
C ILE A 93 -6.79 4.44 0.85
N LEU A 94 -6.60 5.74 0.66
CA LEU A 94 -6.13 6.29 -0.60
C LEU A 94 -4.72 5.77 -0.93
N ARG A 95 -4.61 5.12 -2.09
CA ARG A 95 -3.34 4.71 -2.68
C ARG A 95 -3.12 5.58 -3.93
N PRO A 96 -2.17 6.54 -3.91
CA PRO A 96 -2.01 7.51 -5.00
C PRO A 96 -1.48 6.87 -6.29
N ILE A 97 -0.85 5.69 -6.20
CA ILE A 97 -0.25 4.99 -7.35
C ILE A 97 -0.98 3.66 -7.54
N LYS A 98 -1.81 3.56 -8.58
CA LYS A 98 -2.62 2.36 -8.87
C LYS A 98 -1.78 1.10 -9.12
N SER A 99 -0.56 1.24 -9.65
CA SER A 99 0.32 0.10 -9.93
C SER A 99 1.05 -0.43 -8.68
N ARG A 100 1.00 0.29 -7.55
CA ARG A 100 1.75 -0.04 -6.34
C ARG A 100 0.86 0.11 -5.11
N ASN A 101 0.10 -0.93 -4.81
CA ASN A 101 -0.81 -0.96 -3.66
C ASN A 101 -0.08 -0.83 -2.31
N ASN A 102 1.20 -1.22 -2.23
CA ASN A 102 2.03 -1.06 -1.02
C ASN A 102 2.31 0.41 -0.64
N ILE A 103 2.23 1.36 -1.59
CA ILE A 103 2.59 2.77 -1.32
C ILE A 103 1.38 3.52 -0.76
N LYS A 104 1.45 3.87 0.52
CA LYS A 104 0.43 4.66 1.22
C LYS A 104 0.47 6.13 0.80
N CYS A 105 -0.68 6.81 0.91
CA CYS A 105 -0.79 8.25 0.62
C CYS A 105 0.22 9.08 1.43
N MET A 106 0.33 8.84 2.75
CA MET A 106 1.26 9.61 3.59
C MET A 106 2.73 9.38 3.23
N ASP A 107 3.11 8.16 2.88
CA ASP A 107 4.49 7.88 2.46
C ASP A 107 4.79 8.56 1.13
N TYR A 108 3.82 8.57 0.20
CA TYR A 108 3.94 9.30 -1.06
C TYR A 108 4.08 10.81 -0.84
N LEU A 109 3.26 11.42 0.03
CA LEU A 109 3.37 12.84 0.34
C LEU A 109 4.70 13.17 1.01
N LYS A 110 5.13 12.37 2.00
CA LYS A 110 6.42 12.57 2.68
C LYS A 110 7.58 12.47 1.70
N MET A 111 7.55 11.47 0.83
CA MET A 111 8.51 11.30 -0.24
C MET A 111 8.51 12.53 -1.16
N ARG A 112 7.35 12.96 -1.66
CA ARG A 112 7.21 14.11 -2.56
C ARG A 112 7.72 15.40 -1.91
N TYR A 113 7.36 15.64 -0.66
CA TYR A 113 7.82 16.81 0.10
C TYR A 113 9.35 16.78 0.25
N SER A 114 9.92 15.63 0.63
CA SER A 114 11.37 15.45 0.75
C SER A 114 12.10 15.62 -0.58
N PHE A 115 11.47 15.27 -1.71
CA PHE A 115 12.03 15.49 -3.04
C PHE A 115 12.01 16.97 -3.41
N LEU A 116 10.94 17.70 -3.07
CA LEU A 116 10.83 19.13 -3.34
C LEU A 116 11.77 19.96 -2.46
N SER A 117 11.96 19.55 -1.19
CA SER A 117 12.81 20.26 -0.24
C SER A 117 14.30 20.05 -0.48
N LYS A 118 14.69 19.00 -1.21
CA LYS A 118 16.08 18.77 -1.61
C LYS A 118 16.37 19.57 -2.89
N GLN A 119 17.31 20.51 -2.84
CA GLN A 119 17.96 21.01 -4.06
C GLN A 119 18.45 19.81 -4.86
N ARG A 120 18.35 19.86 -6.21
CA ARG A 120 18.69 18.76 -7.12
C ARG A 120 20.19 18.38 -7.02
N MET A 121 20.62 17.76 -5.92
CA MET A 121 22.00 17.34 -5.70
C MET A 121 22.42 16.19 -6.63
N TYR A 122 21.46 15.57 -7.32
CA TYR A 122 21.73 14.57 -8.35
C TYR A 122 22.52 15.11 -9.57
N TYR A 123 22.70 16.43 -9.68
CA TYR A 123 23.52 17.06 -10.74
C TYR A 123 24.83 17.68 -10.25
N ILE A 124 25.20 17.52 -8.97
CA ILE A 124 26.54 17.92 -8.54
C ILE A 124 27.50 16.87 -9.10
N ARG A 125 28.21 17.24 -10.18
CA ARG A 125 29.31 16.44 -10.72
C ARG A 125 30.21 16.05 -9.54
N PRO A 126 30.50 14.75 -9.33
CA PRO A 126 31.36 14.35 -8.22
C PRO A 126 32.64 15.17 -8.31
N LYS A 127 33.01 15.82 -7.21
CA LYS A 127 34.25 16.60 -7.14
C LYS A 127 35.39 15.66 -7.53
N ASP A 128 36.14 16.03 -8.56
CA ASP A 128 37.24 15.23 -9.07
C ASP A 128 38.21 14.95 -7.93
N ARG A 129 38.15 13.73 -7.40
CA ARG A 129 39.10 13.24 -6.40
C ARG A 129 40.23 12.70 -7.24
N GLY A 130 41.19 13.59 -7.54
CA GLY A 130 42.27 13.39 -8.49
C GLY A 130 42.67 11.92 -8.61
N GLY A 131 42.58 11.41 -9.85
CA GLY A 131 42.94 10.04 -10.18
C GLY A 131 44.27 9.66 -9.57
N ILE A 132 44.27 8.51 -8.90
CA ILE A 132 45.49 7.76 -8.58
C ILE A 132 45.86 6.98 -9.85
#